data_AF-A0A935EXP8-F1
#
_entry.id   AF-A0A935EXP8-F1
#
_cell.length_a   1.000
_cell.length_b   1.000
_cell.length_c   1.000
_cell.angle_alpha   90.00
_cell.angle_beta   90.00
_cell.angle_gamma   90.00
#
_symmetry.space_group_name_H-M   'P 1'
#
loop_
_entity.id
_entity.type
_entity.pdbx_description
1 polymer ?
#
loop_
_entity_poly.entity_id
_entity_poly.type
_entity_poly.pdbx_seq_one_letter_code
_entity_poly.pdbx_strand_id
1 'polypeptide(L)' 'MPKKVTIRDIASELGLSAMTVSLALRDNPRISGRDQSRIKQGY' A
#
# COMPACT_ATOMS: atom_id res chain seq x y z
N MET A 1 -18.86 10.15 10.65
CA MET A 1 -17.81 10.57 9.68
C MET A 1 -17.14 9.30 9.15
N PRO A 2 -16.92 9.15 7.83
CA PRO A 2 -16.24 7.96 7.31
C PRO A 2 -14.82 7.88 7.88
N LYS A 3 -14.44 6.70 8.36
CA LYS A 3 -13.11 6.47 8.94
C LYS A 3 -12.09 6.61 7.80
N LYS A 4 -11.18 7.60 7.90
CA LYS A 4 -10.10 7.73 6.91
C LYS A 4 -9.17 6.54 7.07
N VAL A 5 -9.08 5.71 6.04
CA VAL A 5 -8.08 4.65 5.96
C VAL A 5 -6.70 5.30 5.81
N THR A 6 -5.74 4.84 6.61
CA THR A 6 -4.38 5.34 6.60
C THR A 6 -3.43 4.34 5.94
N ILE A 7 -2.24 4.81 5.57
CA ILE A 7 -1.16 3.95 5.05
C ILE A 7 -0.83 2.80 6.02
N ARG A 8 -0.97 3.03 7.34
CA ARG A 8 -0.71 2.00 8.36
C ARG A 8 -1.78 0.91 8.37
N ASP A 9 -3.03 1.28 8.09
CA ASP A 9 -4.12 0.31 8.01
C ASP A 9 -3.90 -0.63 6.81
N ILE A 10 -3.60 -0.06 5.64
CA ILE A 10 -3.27 -0.80 4.41
C ILE A 10 -2.04 -1.69 4.62
N ALA A 11 -1.01 -1.16 5.28
CA ALA A 11 0.21 -1.91 5.59
C ALA A 11 -0.09 -3.12 6.51
N SER A 12 -0.92 -2.92 7.53
CA SER A 12 -1.29 -3.97 8.48
C SER A 12 -2.14 -5.06 7.82
N GLU A 13 -3.09 -4.67 6.97
CA GLU A 13 -3.96 -5.59 6.24
C GLU A 13 -3.19 -6.44 5.23
N LEU A 14 -2.20 -5.85 4.55
CA LEU A 14 -1.40 -6.53 3.55
C LEU A 14 -0.18 -7.26 4.12
N GLY A 15 0.11 -7.12 5.42
CA GLY A 15 1.31 -7.67 6.06
C GLY A 15 2.61 -7.03 5.53
N LEU A 16 2.54 -5.76 5.10
CA LEU A 16 3.66 -5.02 4.53
C LEU A 16 4.12 -3.91 5.47
N SER A 17 5.32 -3.37 5.21
CA SER A 17 5.75 -2.16 5.91
C SER A 17 5.02 -0.92 5.36
N ALA A 18 4.77 0.07 6.21
CA ALA A 18 4.22 1.36 5.78
C ALA A 18 5.11 2.05 4.72
N MET A 19 6.43 1.80 4.75
CA MET A 19 7.36 2.29 3.74
C MET A 19 7.13 1.63 2.38
N THR A 20 6.88 0.32 2.35
CA THR A 20 6.54 -0.43 1.12
C THR A 20 5.25 0.11 0.50
N VAL A 21 4.23 0.36 1.32
CA VAL A 21 2.96 0.95 0.85
C VAL A 21 3.18 2.36 0.31
N SER A 22 3.95 3.20 1.01
CA SER A 22 4.30 4.55 0.55
C SER A 22 5.06 4.56 -0.78
N LEU A 23 6.01 3.63 -0.95
CA LEU A 23 6.76 3.48 -2.20
C LEU A 23 5.88 2.98 -3.35
N ALA A 24 4.96 2.04 -3.08
CA ALA A 24 4.04 1.52 -4.07
C ALA A 24 3.04 2.58 -4.55
N LEU A 25 2.52 3.41 -3.64
CA LEU A 25 1.64 4.53 -3.96
C LEU A 25 2.34 5.63 -4.78
N ARG A 26 3.68 5.69 -4.74
CA ARG A 26 4.50 6.62 -5.52
C ARG A 26 5.00 6.03 -6.84
N ASP A 27 4.48 4.87 -7.24
CA ASP A 27 4.91 4.14 -8.43
C ASP A 27 6.43 3.89 -8.48
N ASN A 28 7.05 3.64 -7.32
CA ASN A 28 8.50 3.48 -7.25
C ASN A 28 8.95 2.20 -7.99
N PRO A 29 9.94 2.29 -8.91
CA PRO A 29 10.39 1.14 -9.73
C PRO A 29 11.05 0.02 -8.93
N ARG A 30 11.35 0.22 -7.63
CA ARG A 30 11.86 -0.82 -6.73
C ARG A 30 10.78 -1.74 -6.16
N ILE A 31 9.49 -1.43 -6.37
CA ILE A 31 8.37 -2.27 -5.92
C ILE A 31 7.97 -3.17 -7.09
N SER A 32 7.89 -4.48 -6.84
CA SER A 32 7.44 -5.42 -7.88
C SER A 32 6.02 -5.08 -8.33
N GLY A 33 5.72 -5.22 -9.63
CA GLY A 33 4.39 -4.95 -10.17
C GLY A 33 3.27 -5.74 -9.48
N ARG A 34 3.60 -6.91 -8.89
CA ARG A 34 2.70 -7.72 -8.08
C ARG A 34 2.28 -7.01 -6.78
N ASP A 35 3.24 -6.43 -6.06
CA ASP A 35 2.95 -5.73 -4.79
C ASP A 35 2.24 -4.40 -5.05
N GLN A 36 2.63 -3.70 -6.11
CA GLN A 36 1.91 -2.51 -6.61
C GLN A 36 0.45 -2.83 -6.91
N SER A 37 0.19 -3.94 -7.61
CA SER A 37 -1.17 -4.35 -7.96
C SER A 37 -1.99 -4.72 -6.73
N ARG A 38 -1.41 -5.42 -5.74
CA ARG A 38 -2.13 -5.73 -4.48
C ARG A 38 -2.51 -4.47 -3.71
N ILE A 39 -1.62 -3.47 -3.68
CA ILE A 39 -1.86 -2.21 -2.98
C ILE A 39 -2.89 -1.34 -3.74
N LYS A 40 -2.89 -1.37 -5.07
CA LYS A 40 -3.85 -0.65 -5.94
C LYS A 40 -5.19 -1.37 -6.15
N GLN A 41 -5.31 -2.67 -5.85
CA GLN A 41 -6.56 -3.43 -5.97
C GLN A 41 -7.28 -3.60 -4.62
N GLY A 42 -6.55 -3.50 -3.50
CA GLY A 42 -7.15 -3.39 -2.16
C GLY A 42 -7.75 -2.02 -1.87
N TYR A 43 -7.76 -1.11 -2.85
CA TYR A 43 -8.33 0.23 -2.78
C TYR A 43 -8.88 0.67 -4.14
#